data_AF-A0A2N5GGW9-F1
#
_entry.id   AF-A0A2N5GGW9-F1
#
_cell.length_a   1.000
_cell.length_b   1.000
_cell.length_c   1.000
_cell.angle_alpha   90.00
_cell.angle_beta   90.00
_cell.angle_gamma   90.00
#
_symmetry.space_group_name_H-M   'P 1'
#
loop_
_entity.id
_entity.type
_entity.pdbx_description
1 polymer ?
#
loop_
_entity_poly.entity_id
_entity_poly.type
_entity_poly.pdbx_seq_one_letter_code
_entity_poly.pdbx_strand_id
1 'polypeptide(L)'
;MDWSRIKTIFILTFLVLDIYLTYEFLKFRDENKFELSTETSIEDKLAADEIDYPDFPKDPIRDQYLSAKPKYFSKEELQSLSGQNTFVEGSTIQVVLKEPVKLSKEFKPADMNSLLKNNVLHGSDYEFWEKNNDEGTITYYQKYKEKYLYKNTNGSLVFLLNDQNEIFSYTQTYLEEIEELTEQEEVLKPLKAIEALYQKGMLPPESEITKVELGYYTLEQLSASQVLTPAWRVVVNDEESFFVNAFEGQIIQLSDGEKNKLE
;
A
#
# COMPACT_ATOMS: atom_id res chain seq x y z
N MET A 1 -9.60 21.29 50.82
CA MET A 1 -9.08 21.10 49.45
C MET A 1 -10.02 21.85 48.52
N ASP A 2 -9.54 22.94 47.91
CA ASP A 2 -10.38 23.87 47.13
C ASP A 2 -10.80 23.24 45.82
N TRP A 3 -11.88 22.46 45.89
CA TRP A 3 -12.46 21.72 44.78
C TRP A 3 -12.90 22.63 43.62
N SER A 4 -13.28 23.89 43.92
CA SER A 4 -13.56 24.90 42.90
C SER A 4 -12.32 25.32 42.13
N ARG A 5 -11.15 25.49 42.78
CA ARG A 5 -9.90 25.89 42.12
C ARG A 5 -9.37 24.80 41.19
N ILE A 6 -9.46 23.54 41.63
CA ILE A 6 -9.03 22.39 40.81
C ILE A 6 -9.90 22.27 39.56
N LYS A 7 -11.22 22.47 39.67
CA LYS A 7 -12.13 22.50 38.51
C LYS A 7 -11.77 23.60 37.52
N THR A 8 -11.53 24.82 38.01
CA THR A 8 -11.17 25.95 37.15
C THR A 8 -9.87 25.68 36.40
N ILE A 9 -8.85 25.15 37.08
CA ILE A 9 -7.58 24.78 36.45
C ILE A 9 -7.81 23.71 35.37
N PHE A 10 -8.60 22.67 35.65
CA PHE A 10 -8.88 21.60 34.70
C PHE A 10 -9.59 22.09 33.44
N ILE A 11 -10.59 22.97 33.59
CA ILE A 11 -11.30 23.61 32.47
C ILE A 11 -10.33 24.44 31.62
N LEU A 12 -9.44 25.20 32.27
CA LEU A 12 -8.47 26.06 31.58
C LEU A 12 -7.43 25.24 30.82
N THR A 13 -6.94 24.14 31.41
CA THR A 13 -6.00 23.23 30.75
C THR A 13 -6.62 22.55 29.53
N PHE A 14 -7.86 22.07 29.64
CA PHE A 14 -8.58 21.49 28.49
C PHE A 14 -8.80 22.51 27.39
N LEU A 15 -9.19 23.75 27.74
CA LEU A 15 -9.40 24.80 26.75
C LEU A 15 -8.12 25.16 25.98
N VAL A 16 -6.95 25.17 26.65
CA VAL A 16 -5.67 25.38 25.96
C VAL A 16 -5.34 24.22 25.03
N LEU A 17 -5.60 22.97 25.44
CA LEU A 17 -5.43 21.79 24.60
C LEU A 17 -6.35 21.83 23.37
N ASP A 18 -7.61 22.17 23.55
CA ASP A 18 -8.60 22.23 22.46
C ASP A 18 -8.24 23.33 21.43
N ILE A 19 -7.74 24.48 21.90
CA ILE A 19 -7.23 25.54 21.00
C ILE A 19 -6.00 25.04 20.24
N TYR A 20 -5.08 24.33 20.91
CA TYR A 20 -3.91 23.75 20.26
C TYR A 20 -4.31 22.72 19.19
N LEU A 21 -5.21 21.79 19.51
CA LEU A 21 -5.73 20.80 18.57
C LEU A 21 -6.47 21.45 17.40
N THR A 22 -7.25 22.51 17.66
CA THR A 22 -7.93 23.28 16.60
C THR A 22 -6.93 23.99 15.71
N TYR A 23 -5.87 24.59 16.28
CA TYR A 23 -4.80 25.21 15.51
C TYR A 23 -4.05 24.18 14.66
N GLU A 24 -3.70 23.03 15.22
CA GLU A 24 -3.03 21.95 14.51
C GLU A 24 -3.92 21.38 13.41
N PHE A 25 -5.22 21.19 13.67
CA PHE A 25 -6.22 20.78 12.69
C PHE A 25 -6.38 21.81 11.56
N LEU A 26 -6.44 23.11 11.89
CA LEU A 26 -6.52 24.18 10.88
C LEU A 26 -5.24 24.28 10.08
N LYS A 27 -4.06 24.15 10.69
CA LYS A 27 -2.77 24.13 10.02
C LYS A 27 -2.66 22.93 9.08
N PHE A 28 -3.02 21.73 9.55
CA PHE A 28 -3.08 20.54 8.72
C PHE A 28 -4.05 20.73 7.54
N ARG A 29 -5.20 21.34 7.80
CA ARG A 29 -6.18 21.66 6.75
C ARG A 29 -5.70 22.75 5.80
N ASP A 30 -4.95 23.75 6.25
CA ASP A 30 -4.49 24.87 5.43
C ASP A 30 -3.22 24.52 4.63
N GLU A 31 -2.32 23.70 5.18
CA GLU A 31 -1.25 23.03 4.39
C GLU A 31 -1.84 22.11 3.31
N ASN A 32 -3.06 21.60 3.52
CA ASN A 32 -3.78 20.72 2.59
C ASN A 32 -4.92 21.42 1.81
N LYS A 33 -5.16 22.72 2.05
CA LYS A 33 -6.13 23.53 1.28
C LYS A 33 -5.36 24.35 0.28
N PHE A 34 -5.36 23.84 -0.95
CA PHE A 34 -4.94 24.56 -2.13
C PHE A 34 -5.64 25.92 -2.18
N GLU A 35 -4.85 26.99 -2.08
CA GLU A 35 -5.31 28.34 -2.35
C GLU A 35 -5.83 28.41 -3.78
N LEU A 36 -7.13 28.67 -3.93
CA LEU A 36 -7.74 29.18 -5.16
C LEU A 36 -7.28 30.63 -5.37
N SER A 37 -5.99 30.83 -5.54
CA SER A 37 -5.41 32.03 -6.12
C SER A 37 -5.24 31.77 -7.62
N THR A 38 -5.21 32.83 -8.42
CA THR A 38 -5.01 32.81 -9.88
C THR A 38 -3.65 32.22 -10.27
N GLU A 39 -3.46 30.93 -10.04
CA GLU A 39 -2.28 30.17 -10.42
C GLU A 39 -2.51 29.51 -11.78
N THR A 40 -1.47 29.48 -12.60
CA THR A 40 -1.32 28.58 -13.73
C THR A 40 -1.82 27.18 -13.34
N SER A 41 -2.67 26.56 -14.17
CA SER A 41 -3.24 25.24 -13.86
C SER A 41 -2.13 24.21 -13.65
N ILE A 42 -2.38 23.15 -12.87
CA ILE A 42 -1.37 22.11 -12.68
C ILE A 42 -0.99 21.48 -14.03
N GLU A 43 -1.96 21.33 -14.93
CA GLU A 43 -1.74 20.85 -16.29
C GLU A 43 -0.74 21.73 -17.05
N ASP A 44 -0.88 23.06 -16.96
CA ASP A 44 0.07 23.99 -17.59
C ASP A 44 1.46 23.92 -16.93
N LYS A 45 1.54 23.72 -15.61
CA LYS A 45 2.82 23.55 -14.89
C LYS A 45 3.53 22.26 -15.30
N LEU A 46 2.81 21.14 -15.34
CA LEU A 46 3.33 19.86 -15.80
C LEU A 46 3.81 19.95 -17.26
N ALA A 47 3.03 20.60 -18.13
CA ALA A 47 3.42 20.82 -19.52
C ALA A 47 4.66 21.71 -19.67
N ALA A 48 4.82 22.73 -18.82
CA ALA A 48 5.99 23.60 -18.83
C ALA A 48 7.28 22.88 -18.40
N ASP A 49 7.15 21.89 -17.50
CA ASP A 49 8.26 21.05 -17.05
C ASP A 49 8.42 19.77 -17.90
N GLU A 50 7.70 19.67 -19.03
CA GLU A 50 7.73 18.51 -19.95
C GLU A 50 7.41 17.18 -19.25
N ILE A 51 6.49 17.21 -18.28
CA ILE A 51 6.02 16.03 -17.54
C ILE A 51 4.79 15.43 -18.23
N ASP A 52 4.96 14.23 -18.77
CA ASP A 52 3.87 13.49 -19.42
C ASP A 52 3.09 12.64 -18.41
N TYR A 53 1.80 12.45 -18.66
CA TYR A 53 0.93 11.60 -17.83
C TYR A 53 -0.19 10.96 -18.65
N PRO A 54 -0.73 9.80 -18.24
CA PRO A 54 -1.72 9.10 -19.02
C PRO A 54 -3.09 9.72 -18.83
N ASP A 55 -4.00 9.48 -19.77
CA ASP A 55 -5.42 9.78 -19.54
C ASP A 55 -5.97 8.91 -18.41
N PHE A 56 -6.75 9.54 -17.52
CA PHE A 56 -7.44 8.86 -16.42
C PHE A 56 -8.93 9.22 -16.38
N PRO A 57 -9.77 8.37 -15.76
CA PRO A 57 -11.21 8.61 -15.65
C PRO A 57 -11.50 9.98 -15.03
N LYS A 58 -12.39 10.73 -15.67
CA LYS A 58 -12.83 12.06 -15.19
C LYS A 58 -14.05 11.99 -14.28
N ASP A 59 -14.75 10.86 -14.33
CA ASP A 59 -15.93 10.59 -13.51
C ASP A 59 -15.52 10.47 -12.04
N PRO A 60 -16.35 10.95 -11.11
CA PRO A 60 -16.13 10.75 -9.68
C PRO A 60 -16.02 9.27 -9.33
N ILE A 61 -14.94 8.92 -8.64
CA ILE A 61 -14.75 7.58 -8.08
C ILE A 61 -15.10 7.67 -6.59
N ARG A 62 -15.81 6.67 -6.09
CA ARG A 62 -16.14 6.56 -4.67
C ARG A 62 -15.45 5.35 -4.06
N ASP A 63 -14.98 5.52 -2.84
CA ASP A 63 -14.32 4.48 -2.06
C ASP A 63 -14.53 4.70 -0.56
N GLN A 64 -14.02 3.81 0.28
CA GLN A 64 -14.19 3.86 1.74
C GLN A 64 -12.99 3.22 2.45
N TYR A 65 -12.88 3.47 3.75
CA TYR A 65 -11.92 2.73 4.57
C TYR A 65 -12.38 1.29 4.74
N LEU A 66 -11.41 0.37 4.79
CA LEU A 66 -11.66 -1.04 5.08
C LEU A 66 -10.98 -1.43 6.40
N SER A 67 -11.54 -2.46 7.05
CA SER A 67 -10.90 -3.19 8.14
C SER A 67 -10.49 -4.56 7.63
N ALA A 68 -9.33 -5.06 8.04
CA ALA A 68 -8.89 -6.42 7.73
C ALA A 68 -8.07 -7.00 8.89
N LYS A 69 -7.98 -8.33 8.95
CA LYS A 69 -7.18 -9.03 9.97
C LYS A 69 -6.15 -9.95 9.33
N PRO A 70 -4.90 -10.02 9.85
CA PRO A 70 -3.97 -11.06 9.45
C PRO A 70 -4.53 -12.45 9.75
N LYS A 71 -4.52 -13.33 8.74
CA LYS A 71 -4.99 -14.70 8.86
C LYS A 71 -4.03 -15.55 9.66
N TYR A 72 -4.57 -16.30 10.61
CA TYR A 72 -3.85 -17.37 11.31
C TYR A 72 -4.24 -18.71 10.73
N PHE A 73 -3.32 -19.35 10.02
CA PHE A 73 -3.61 -20.57 9.28
C PHE A 73 -3.75 -21.79 10.19
N SER A 74 -4.84 -22.53 10.01
CA SER A 74 -5.10 -23.76 10.75
C SER A 74 -4.28 -24.93 10.21
N LYS A 75 -4.00 -25.92 11.06
CA LYS A 75 -3.32 -27.17 10.63
C LYS A 75 -4.07 -27.92 9.53
N GLU A 76 -5.38 -27.76 9.46
CA GLU A 76 -6.26 -28.43 8.49
C GLU A 76 -6.09 -27.82 7.09
N GLU A 77 -6.06 -26.48 6.98
CA GLU A 77 -5.81 -25.79 5.71
C GLU A 77 -4.45 -26.16 5.12
N LEU A 78 -3.43 -26.30 5.98
CA LEU A 78 -2.08 -26.69 5.57
C LEU A 78 -1.98 -28.14 5.05
N GLN A 79 -2.97 -29.00 5.30
CA GLN A 79 -2.98 -30.36 4.73
C GLN A 79 -3.11 -30.34 3.21
N SER A 80 -3.71 -29.29 2.64
CA SER A 80 -3.76 -29.12 1.19
C SER A 80 -2.38 -28.89 0.57
N LEU A 81 -1.42 -28.39 1.36
CA LEU A 81 -0.01 -28.25 1.00
C LEU A 81 0.78 -29.53 1.29
N SER A 82 0.10 -30.64 1.62
CA SER A 82 0.74 -31.91 1.96
C SER A 82 1.68 -32.37 0.85
N GLY A 83 2.92 -32.61 1.24
CA GLY A 83 3.98 -32.90 0.29
C GLY A 83 5.03 -31.79 0.19
N GLN A 84 4.91 -30.70 0.93
CA GLN A 84 5.96 -29.67 1.06
C GLN A 84 6.40 -29.54 2.52
N ASN A 85 7.58 -28.96 2.76
CA ASN A 85 8.02 -28.67 4.12
C ASN A 85 7.47 -27.30 4.52
N THR A 86 6.41 -27.32 5.33
CA THR A 86 5.67 -26.11 5.74
C THR A 86 5.97 -25.78 7.20
N PHE A 87 6.36 -24.53 7.44
CA PHE A 87 6.58 -23.94 8.75
C PHE A 87 5.59 -22.80 8.94
N VAL A 88 5.03 -22.66 10.14
CA VAL A 88 4.09 -21.60 10.46
C VAL A 88 4.55 -20.88 11.72
N GLU A 89 4.64 -19.56 11.61
CA GLU A 89 4.97 -18.65 12.70
C GLU A 89 3.95 -17.51 12.73
N GLY A 90 3.05 -17.54 13.72
CA GLY A 90 1.96 -16.57 13.81
C GLY A 90 1.03 -16.61 12.59
N SER A 91 0.94 -15.48 11.88
CA SER A 91 0.18 -15.30 10.64
C SER A 91 0.98 -15.58 9.37
N THR A 92 2.23 -16.03 9.50
CA THR A 92 3.13 -16.26 8.36
C THR A 92 3.32 -17.76 8.11
N ILE A 93 3.16 -18.17 6.86
CA ILE A 93 3.56 -19.50 6.39
C ILE A 93 4.86 -19.36 5.61
N GLN A 94 5.83 -20.20 5.92
CA GLN A 94 6.98 -20.46 5.07
C GLN A 94 6.89 -21.87 4.50
N VAL A 95 7.08 -22.00 3.19
CA VAL A 95 7.02 -23.30 2.50
C VAL A 95 8.28 -23.51 1.69
N VAL A 96 8.92 -24.65 1.91
CA VAL A 96 10.05 -25.12 1.09
C VAL A 96 9.53 -26.18 0.12
N LEU A 97 9.70 -25.90 -1.17
CA LEU A 97 9.29 -26.79 -2.25
C LEU A 97 10.19 -28.03 -2.25
N LYS A 98 9.62 -29.23 -2.42
CA LYS A 98 10.42 -30.46 -2.55
C LYS A 98 11.25 -30.48 -3.83
N GLU A 99 10.67 -29.99 -4.91
CA GLU A 99 11.32 -29.85 -6.21
C GLU A 99 11.29 -28.37 -6.59
N PRO A 100 12.46 -27.72 -6.78
CA PRO A 100 12.51 -26.35 -7.21
C PRO A 100 11.79 -26.14 -8.56
N VAL A 101 11.07 -25.05 -8.69
CA VAL A 101 10.33 -24.72 -9.91
C VAL A 101 11.17 -23.80 -10.77
N LYS A 102 11.63 -24.33 -11.89
CA LYS A 102 12.45 -23.58 -12.84
C LYS A 102 11.62 -22.54 -13.60
N LEU A 103 12.09 -21.31 -13.58
CA LEU A 103 11.48 -20.22 -14.35
C LEU A 103 11.99 -20.21 -15.79
N SER A 104 11.18 -19.61 -16.67
CA SER A 104 11.60 -19.32 -18.03
C SER A 104 12.75 -18.29 -18.02
N LYS A 105 13.55 -18.25 -19.09
CA LYS A 105 14.65 -17.29 -19.21
C LYS A 105 14.16 -15.84 -19.22
N GLU A 106 13.03 -15.61 -19.89
CA GLU A 106 12.33 -14.33 -19.93
C GLU A 106 11.10 -14.46 -19.05
N PHE A 107 11.26 -14.14 -17.77
CA PHE A 107 10.20 -14.29 -16.78
C PHE A 107 8.92 -13.59 -17.24
N LYS A 108 7.80 -14.32 -17.20
CA LYS A 108 6.46 -13.77 -17.39
C LYS A 108 5.63 -14.10 -16.17
N PRO A 109 4.78 -13.19 -15.67
CA PRO A 109 3.88 -13.49 -14.55
C PRO A 109 3.03 -14.75 -14.76
N ALA A 110 2.67 -15.05 -16.02
CA ALA A 110 1.94 -16.24 -16.41
C ALA A 110 2.66 -17.56 -16.10
N ASP A 111 4.00 -17.56 -15.99
CA ASP A 111 4.81 -18.73 -15.61
C ASP A 111 4.46 -19.20 -14.18
N MET A 112 3.96 -18.29 -13.34
CA MET A 112 3.60 -18.55 -11.95
C MET A 112 2.19 -19.11 -11.78
N ASN A 113 1.34 -19.07 -12.81
CA ASN A 113 -0.08 -19.43 -12.70
C ASN A 113 -0.31 -20.85 -12.16
N SER A 114 0.50 -21.82 -12.61
CA SER A 114 0.38 -23.20 -12.14
C SER A 114 0.79 -23.34 -10.66
N LEU A 115 1.84 -22.63 -10.25
CA LEU A 115 2.34 -22.66 -8.88
C LEU A 115 1.33 -22.00 -7.93
N LEU A 116 0.83 -20.82 -8.29
CA LEU A 116 -0.20 -20.10 -7.52
C LEU A 116 -1.46 -20.94 -7.35
N LYS A 117 -1.93 -21.59 -8.42
CA LYS A 117 -3.16 -22.38 -8.39
C LYS A 117 -3.05 -23.65 -7.56
N ASN A 118 -1.91 -24.35 -7.62
CA ASN A 118 -1.80 -25.71 -7.09
C ASN A 118 -1.05 -25.78 -5.76
N ASN A 119 -0.20 -24.80 -5.46
CA ASN A 119 0.74 -24.88 -4.35
C ASN A 119 0.61 -23.72 -3.37
N VAL A 120 -0.20 -22.70 -3.64
CA VAL A 120 -0.38 -21.54 -2.76
C VAL A 120 -1.82 -21.45 -2.30
N LEU A 121 -2.03 -21.29 -0.99
CA LEU A 121 -3.37 -21.07 -0.44
C LEU A 121 -3.90 -19.73 -0.96
N HIS A 122 -5.15 -19.65 -1.42
CA HIS A 122 -5.71 -18.40 -1.95
C HIS A 122 -4.87 -17.79 -3.09
N GLY A 123 -4.12 -18.59 -3.86
CA GLY A 123 -3.20 -18.08 -4.87
C GLY A 123 -3.82 -17.22 -5.97
N SER A 124 -5.15 -17.33 -6.20
CA SER A 124 -5.91 -16.47 -7.11
C SER A 124 -6.05 -15.03 -6.63
N ASP A 125 -5.91 -14.81 -5.33
CA ASP A 125 -6.19 -13.54 -4.69
C ASP A 125 -4.93 -12.66 -4.66
N TYR A 126 -3.80 -13.16 -5.18
CA TYR A 126 -2.53 -12.45 -5.27
C TYR A 126 -2.23 -12.09 -6.73
N GLU A 127 -1.71 -10.88 -6.93
CA GLU A 127 -1.30 -10.40 -8.25
C GLU A 127 0.17 -9.99 -8.22
N PHE A 128 0.84 -10.21 -9.36
CA PHE A 128 2.26 -9.95 -9.52
C PHE A 128 2.57 -8.47 -9.27
N TRP A 129 3.56 -8.20 -8.43
CA TRP A 129 4.04 -6.86 -8.17
C TRP A 129 5.38 -6.61 -8.86
N GLU A 130 6.40 -7.38 -8.50
CA GLU A 130 7.75 -7.23 -9.05
C GLU A 130 8.58 -8.51 -8.95
N LYS A 131 9.66 -8.54 -9.74
CA LYS A 131 10.75 -9.52 -9.61
C LYS A 131 12.03 -8.75 -9.35
N ASN A 132 12.63 -8.95 -8.18
CA ASN A 132 13.90 -8.35 -7.83
C ASN A 132 15.01 -9.38 -8.07
N ASN A 133 15.84 -9.14 -9.10
CA ASN A 133 16.92 -10.06 -9.45
C ASN A 133 18.09 -9.99 -8.46
N ASP A 134 18.31 -8.83 -7.83
CA ASP A 134 19.42 -8.61 -6.90
C ASP A 134 19.15 -9.31 -5.56
N GLU A 135 17.91 -9.26 -5.09
CA GLU A 135 17.46 -9.98 -3.89
C GLU A 135 17.07 -11.44 -4.17
N GLY A 136 16.93 -11.81 -5.44
CA GLY A 136 16.47 -13.14 -5.83
C GLY A 136 15.02 -13.41 -5.40
N THR A 137 14.13 -12.43 -5.51
CA THR A 137 12.74 -12.52 -5.04
C THR A 137 11.72 -12.24 -6.13
N ILE A 138 10.52 -12.81 -5.97
CA ILE A 138 9.33 -12.45 -6.74
C ILE A 138 8.21 -12.15 -5.77
N THR A 139 7.70 -10.92 -5.81
CA THR A 139 6.71 -10.42 -4.88
C THR A 139 5.35 -10.31 -5.54
N TYR A 140 4.34 -10.75 -4.82
CA TYR A 140 2.94 -10.61 -5.13
C TYR A 140 2.21 -9.97 -3.95
N TYR A 141 1.23 -9.12 -4.24
CA TYR A 141 0.35 -8.56 -3.22
C TYR A 141 -1.08 -9.03 -3.42
N GLN A 142 -1.78 -9.21 -2.30
CA GLN A 142 -3.19 -9.55 -2.30
C GLN A 142 -4.01 -8.44 -2.97
N LYS A 143 -5.04 -8.83 -3.70
CA LYS A 143 -6.07 -7.95 -4.26
C LYS A 143 -7.38 -8.10 -3.50
N TYR A 144 -8.10 -6.99 -3.37
CA TYR A 144 -9.47 -6.95 -2.92
C TYR A 144 -10.30 -6.13 -3.91
N LYS A 145 -11.34 -6.73 -4.50
CA LYS A 145 -12.18 -6.09 -5.53
C LYS A 145 -11.35 -5.43 -6.64
N GLU A 146 -10.41 -6.18 -7.22
CA GLU A 146 -9.45 -5.75 -8.26
C GLU A 146 -8.41 -4.70 -7.84
N LYS A 147 -8.42 -4.24 -6.59
CA LYS A 147 -7.48 -3.26 -6.05
C LYS A 147 -6.38 -3.94 -5.25
N TYR A 148 -5.13 -3.55 -5.49
CA TYR A 148 -4.00 -4.05 -4.70
C TYR A 148 -4.08 -3.57 -3.25
N LEU A 149 -3.66 -4.44 -2.34
CA LEU A 149 -3.27 -4.08 -0.99
C LEU A 149 -1.78 -3.73 -1.03
N TYR A 150 -1.47 -2.48 -1.38
CA TYR A 150 -0.12 -2.02 -1.66
C TYR A 150 0.81 -2.23 -0.47
N LYS A 151 1.96 -2.88 -0.72
CA LYS A 151 3.06 -3.03 0.24
C LYS A 151 2.61 -3.50 1.64
N ASN A 152 1.57 -4.33 1.68
CA ASN A 152 1.05 -4.86 2.93
C ASN A 152 1.75 -6.19 3.27
N THR A 153 2.59 -6.17 4.30
CA THR A 153 3.35 -7.33 4.80
C THR A 153 2.47 -8.48 5.30
N ASN A 154 1.21 -8.22 5.62
CA ASN A 154 0.23 -9.23 6.07
C ASN A 154 -0.68 -9.72 4.93
N GLY A 155 -0.53 -9.22 3.71
CA GLY A 155 -1.25 -9.64 2.51
C GLY A 155 -0.28 -9.81 1.34
N SER A 156 0.81 -10.53 1.55
CA SER A 156 1.92 -10.65 0.58
C SER A 156 2.34 -12.10 0.38
N LEU A 157 2.86 -12.36 -0.81
CA LEU A 157 3.43 -13.65 -1.19
C LEU A 157 4.78 -13.39 -1.86
N VAL A 158 5.85 -13.90 -1.25
CA VAL A 158 7.23 -13.65 -1.69
C VAL A 158 7.89 -14.99 -1.96
N PHE A 159 8.25 -15.23 -3.22
CA PHE A 159 9.01 -16.40 -3.65
C PHE A 159 10.51 -16.11 -3.60
N LEU A 160 11.31 -17.08 -3.16
CA LEU A 160 12.77 -17.02 -3.15
C LEU A 160 13.36 -17.86 -4.27
N LEU A 161 14.32 -17.29 -4.98
CA LEU A 161 15.04 -17.88 -6.11
C LEU A 161 16.44 -18.31 -5.70
N ASN A 162 16.92 -19.42 -6.28
CA ASN A 162 18.32 -19.81 -6.20
C ASN A 162 19.15 -19.21 -7.35
N ASP A 163 20.46 -19.45 -7.33
CA ASP A 163 21.41 -18.98 -8.37
C ASP A 163 21.09 -19.50 -9.78
N GLN A 164 20.31 -20.58 -9.88
CA GLN A 164 19.85 -21.18 -11.13
C GLN A 164 18.52 -20.59 -11.63
N ASN A 165 17.99 -19.55 -10.97
CA ASN A 165 16.70 -18.92 -11.25
C ASN A 165 15.53 -19.92 -11.11
N GLU A 166 15.59 -20.75 -10.07
CA GLU A 166 14.56 -21.71 -9.68
C GLU A 166 13.96 -21.30 -8.33
N ILE A 167 12.64 -21.36 -8.21
CA ILE A 167 11.93 -21.10 -6.97
C ILE A 167 12.12 -22.30 -6.06
N PHE A 168 12.68 -22.11 -4.87
CA PHE A 168 12.88 -23.20 -3.91
C PHE A 168 12.02 -23.04 -2.65
N SER A 169 11.55 -21.84 -2.37
CA SER A 169 10.68 -21.57 -1.22
C SER A 169 9.83 -20.32 -1.43
N TYR A 170 8.82 -20.16 -0.59
CA TYR A 170 8.07 -18.91 -0.51
C TYR A 170 7.58 -18.65 0.91
N THR A 171 7.36 -17.38 1.20
CA THR A 171 6.69 -16.89 2.40
C THR A 171 5.34 -16.31 2.01
N GLN A 172 4.32 -16.60 2.80
CA GLN A 172 2.95 -16.20 2.55
C GLN A 172 2.31 -15.61 3.81
N THR A 173 1.65 -14.47 3.64
CA THR A 173 0.72 -13.86 4.59
C THR A 173 -0.57 -13.49 3.87
N TYR A 174 -1.70 -13.54 4.57
CA TYR A 174 -3.00 -13.24 3.97
C TYR A 174 -3.86 -12.41 4.91
N LEU A 175 -4.56 -11.41 4.36
CA LEU A 175 -5.59 -10.68 5.09
C LEU A 175 -6.94 -11.35 4.86
N GLU A 176 -7.65 -11.63 5.95
CA GLU A 176 -9.01 -12.13 5.98
C GLU A 176 -9.96 -11.14 6.67
N GLU A 177 -11.26 -11.42 6.63
CA GLU A 177 -12.30 -10.57 7.22
C GLU A 177 -12.20 -9.10 6.74
N ILE A 178 -12.05 -8.92 5.42
CA ILE A 178 -12.00 -7.58 4.81
C ILE A 178 -13.41 -6.98 4.78
N GLU A 179 -13.66 -6.03 5.68
CA GLU A 179 -14.96 -5.39 5.92
C GLU A 179 -14.93 -3.90 5.60
N GLU A 180 -16.10 -3.38 5.20
CA GLU A 180 -16.31 -1.98 4.89
C GLU A 180 -16.49 -1.21 6.21
N LEU A 181 -15.55 -0.31 6.54
CA LEU A 181 -15.49 0.36 7.84
C LEU A 181 -16.30 1.67 7.88
N THR A 182 -16.36 2.36 6.74
CA THR A 182 -17.05 3.64 6.58
C THR A 182 -18.01 3.59 5.40
N GLU A 183 -18.88 4.59 5.26
CA GLU A 183 -19.63 4.79 4.02
C GLU A 183 -18.68 5.21 2.89
N GLN A 184 -19.15 5.00 1.65
CA GLN A 184 -18.42 5.42 0.46
C GLN A 184 -18.45 6.95 0.30
N GLU A 185 -17.27 7.53 0.15
CA GLU A 185 -17.05 8.95 -0.12
C GLU A 185 -16.29 9.12 -1.44
N GLU A 186 -16.40 10.29 -2.04
CA GLU A 186 -15.66 10.60 -3.27
C GLU A 186 -14.16 10.71 -2.96
N VAL A 187 -13.33 9.98 -3.72
CA VAL A 187 -11.88 10.13 -3.65
C VAL A 187 -11.42 11.29 -4.53
N LEU A 188 -10.31 11.91 -4.14
CA LEU A 188 -9.60 12.89 -4.95
C LEU A 188 -9.28 12.33 -6.33
N LYS A 189 -9.37 13.19 -7.34
CA LYS A 189 -9.04 12.83 -8.72
C LYS A 189 -7.56 12.48 -8.86
N PRO A 190 -7.16 11.61 -9.80
CA PRO A 190 -5.76 11.29 -10.09
C PRO A 190 -4.86 12.52 -10.23
N LEU A 191 -5.34 13.56 -10.93
CA LEU A 191 -4.61 14.81 -11.11
C LEU A 191 -4.26 15.52 -9.79
N LYS A 192 -5.09 15.38 -8.75
CA LYS A 192 -4.81 15.93 -7.42
C LYS A 192 -3.69 15.17 -6.72
N ALA A 193 -3.58 13.86 -6.93
CA ALA A 193 -2.44 13.09 -6.42
C ALA A 193 -1.14 13.50 -7.14
N ILE A 194 -1.19 13.68 -8.46
CA ILE A 194 -0.05 14.17 -9.26
C ILE A 194 0.37 15.58 -8.79
N GLU A 195 -0.59 16.47 -8.57
CA GLU A 195 -0.34 17.82 -8.06
C GLU A 195 0.39 17.79 -6.71
N ALA A 196 -0.02 16.92 -5.79
CA ALA A 196 0.63 16.76 -4.49
C ALA A 196 2.10 16.33 -4.64
N LEU A 197 2.39 15.38 -5.53
CA LEU A 197 3.76 14.92 -5.82
C LEU A 197 4.60 16.02 -6.46
N TYR A 198 4.04 16.73 -7.44
CA TYR A 198 4.69 17.86 -8.11
C TYR A 198 5.10 18.94 -7.11
N GLN A 199 4.18 19.35 -6.23
CA GLN A 199 4.44 20.38 -5.22
C GLN A 199 5.50 19.99 -4.19
N LYS A 200 5.70 18.68 -3.95
CA LYS A 200 6.79 18.18 -3.11
C LYS A 200 8.10 17.94 -3.88
N GLY A 201 8.16 18.27 -5.16
CA GLY A 201 9.34 18.06 -6.00
C GLY A 201 9.65 16.59 -6.25
N MET A 202 8.66 15.70 -6.13
CA MET A 202 8.79 14.26 -6.38
C MET A 202 8.63 13.90 -7.87
N LEU A 203 8.28 14.88 -8.70
CA LEU A 203 8.18 14.75 -10.15
C LEU A 203 9.23 15.67 -10.78
N PRO A 204 10.42 15.16 -11.13
CA PRO A 204 11.42 15.94 -11.85
C PRO A 204 10.90 16.40 -13.22
N PRO A 205 11.43 17.50 -13.79
CA PRO A 205 11.19 17.84 -15.17
C PRO A 205 11.56 16.69 -16.12
N GLU A 206 10.88 16.61 -17.26
CA GLU A 206 11.05 15.57 -18.29
C GLU A 206 10.70 14.15 -17.82
N SER A 207 10.00 14.00 -16.69
CA SER A 207 9.54 12.70 -16.20
C SER A 207 8.24 12.25 -16.88
N GLU A 208 8.07 10.93 -17.01
CA GLU A 208 6.87 10.32 -17.56
C GLU A 208 6.12 9.59 -16.44
N ILE A 209 4.89 9.99 -16.15
CA ILE A 209 3.98 9.20 -15.33
C ILE A 209 3.41 8.11 -16.22
N THR A 210 3.68 6.84 -15.89
CA THR A 210 3.26 5.71 -16.73
C THR A 210 1.97 5.07 -16.25
N LYS A 211 1.68 5.15 -14.94
CA LYS A 211 0.45 4.60 -14.34
C LYS A 211 -0.06 5.44 -13.18
N VAL A 212 -1.39 5.53 -13.08
CA VAL A 212 -2.08 6.03 -11.90
C VAL A 212 -3.21 5.08 -11.53
N GLU A 213 -3.03 4.31 -10.46
CA GLU A 213 -3.93 3.22 -10.08
C GLU A 213 -4.46 3.41 -8.66
N LEU A 214 -5.75 3.12 -8.45
CA LEU A 214 -6.35 3.16 -7.13
C LEU A 214 -6.18 1.79 -6.45
N GLY A 215 -5.73 1.80 -5.20
CA GLY A 215 -5.67 0.64 -4.34
C GLY A 215 -5.81 0.99 -2.88
N TYR A 216 -5.38 0.10 -2.00
CA TYR A 216 -5.39 0.35 -0.56
C TYR A 216 -3.99 0.31 0.01
N TYR A 217 -3.74 1.18 0.97
CA TYR A 217 -2.51 1.20 1.75
C TYR A 217 -2.85 1.03 3.24
N THR A 218 -1.95 0.42 4.02
CA THR A 218 -2.11 0.26 5.46
C THR A 218 -0.99 1.00 6.18
N LEU A 219 -1.35 2.03 6.96
CA LEU A 219 -0.39 2.82 7.74
C LEU A 219 0.19 2.02 8.91
N GLU A 220 -0.66 1.33 9.67
CA GLU A 220 -0.27 0.55 10.85
C GLU A 220 -0.45 -0.96 10.61
N GLN A 221 0.59 -1.59 10.08
CA GLN A 221 0.53 -3.00 9.64
C GLN A 221 0.72 -4.02 10.77
N LEU A 222 1.27 -3.62 11.93
CA LEU A 222 1.56 -4.54 13.03
C LEU A 222 0.37 -4.78 13.97
N SER A 223 -0.79 -4.18 13.67
CA SER A 223 -1.99 -4.29 14.48
C SER A 223 -2.78 -5.57 14.16
N ALA A 224 -3.41 -6.17 15.17
CA ALA A 224 -4.27 -7.34 14.98
C ALA A 224 -5.51 -7.06 14.10
N SER A 225 -5.92 -5.80 14.03
CA SER A 225 -6.91 -5.29 13.08
C SER A 225 -6.28 -4.11 12.36
N GLN A 226 -6.24 -4.16 11.04
CA GLN A 226 -5.64 -3.14 10.20
C GLN A 226 -6.73 -2.27 9.58
N VAL A 227 -6.47 -0.97 9.52
CA VAL A 227 -7.28 -0.03 8.75
C VAL A 227 -6.58 0.22 7.42
N LEU A 228 -7.29 -0.06 6.34
CA LEU A 228 -6.84 0.10 4.97
C LEU A 228 -7.47 1.38 4.41
N THR A 229 -6.62 2.30 3.97
CA THR A 229 -7.04 3.58 3.37
C THR A 229 -6.89 3.53 1.85
N PRO A 230 -7.88 4.00 1.07
CA PRO A 230 -7.73 4.20 -0.35
C PRO A 230 -6.52 5.09 -0.68
N ALA A 231 -5.71 4.67 -1.64
CA ALA A 231 -4.51 5.39 -2.05
C ALA A 231 -4.31 5.30 -3.57
N TRP A 232 -3.88 6.41 -4.16
CA TRP A 232 -3.37 6.45 -5.54
C TRP A 232 -1.92 6.01 -5.56
N ARG A 233 -1.61 4.99 -6.36
CA ARG A 233 -0.25 4.67 -6.77
C ARG A 233 0.05 5.43 -8.06
N VAL A 234 1.08 6.27 -8.04
CA VAL A 234 1.61 6.97 -9.22
C VAL A 234 2.97 6.36 -9.56
N VAL A 235 3.09 5.79 -10.76
CA VAL A 235 4.34 5.20 -11.26
C VAL A 235 5.02 6.20 -12.19
N VAL A 236 6.29 6.51 -11.91
CA VAL A 236 7.09 7.48 -12.65
C VAL A 236 8.26 6.75 -13.31
N ASN A 237 8.44 6.98 -14.60
CA ASN A 237 9.46 6.39 -15.48
C ASN A 237 9.51 4.85 -15.45
N ASP A 238 8.38 4.19 -15.14
CA ASP A 238 8.30 2.74 -14.89
C ASP A 238 9.22 2.20 -13.78
N GLU A 239 9.80 3.09 -12.96
CA GLU A 239 10.79 2.74 -11.95
C GLU A 239 10.27 3.02 -10.53
N GLU A 240 9.81 4.24 -10.27
CA GLU A 240 9.46 4.68 -8.93
C GLU A 240 7.95 4.68 -8.71
N SER A 241 7.50 4.16 -7.57
CA SER A 241 6.09 4.17 -7.16
C SER A 241 5.87 5.07 -5.95
N PHE A 242 5.10 6.13 -6.14
CA PHE A 242 4.65 7.01 -5.08
C PHE A 242 3.20 6.68 -4.68
N PHE A 243 2.89 6.88 -3.40
CA PHE A 243 1.57 6.61 -2.85
C PHE A 243 1.00 7.89 -2.24
N VAL A 244 -0.23 8.22 -2.61
CA VAL A 244 -0.94 9.41 -2.13
C VAL A 244 -2.29 8.98 -1.57
N ASN A 245 -2.60 9.36 -0.34
CA ASN A 245 -3.91 9.11 0.28
C ASN A 245 -5.01 9.69 -0.63
N ALA A 246 -5.97 8.84 -1.02
CA ALA A 246 -6.97 9.22 -2.01
C ALA A 246 -8.10 10.09 -1.43
N PHE A 247 -8.25 10.20 -0.11
CA PHE A 247 -9.17 11.15 0.51
C PHE A 247 -8.50 12.48 0.86
N GLU A 248 -7.28 12.42 1.39
CA GLU A 248 -6.62 13.58 2.00
C GLU A 248 -5.57 14.24 1.09
N GLY A 249 -5.09 13.53 0.06
CA GLY A 249 -4.06 14.04 -0.84
C GLY A 249 -2.65 14.05 -0.24
N GLN A 250 -2.49 13.48 0.97
CA GLN A 250 -1.21 13.38 1.64
C GLN A 250 -0.35 12.29 1.00
N ILE A 251 0.91 12.62 0.71
CA ILE A 251 1.90 11.63 0.28
C ILE A 251 2.23 10.70 1.45
N ILE A 252 2.05 9.41 1.22
CA ILE A 252 2.34 8.35 2.16
C ILE A 252 3.85 8.09 2.10
N GLN A 253 4.57 8.58 3.10
CA GLN A 253 5.99 8.27 3.25
C GLN A 253 6.13 6.84 3.76
N LEU A 254 6.74 5.99 2.95
CA LEU A 254 7.20 4.69 3.40
C LEU A 254 8.36 4.96 4.36
N SER A 255 8.21 4.58 5.63
CA SER A 255 9.37 4.63 6.52
C SER A 255 10.40 3.62 6.01
N ASP A 256 11.66 4.05 5.88
CA ASP A 256 12.83 3.24 5.49
C ASP A 256 13.17 2.12 6.51
N GLY A 257 12.20 1.64 7.29
CA GLY A 257 12.34 0.54 8.25
C GLY A 257 12.68 -0.81 7.61
N GLU A 258 12.68 -0.91 6.27
CA GLU A 258 12.96 -2.13 5.51
C GLU A 258 14.42 -2.23 5.01
N LYS A 259 15.26 -1.20 5.19
CA LYS A 259 16.70 -1.26 4.82
C LYS A 259 17.64 -1.75 5.92
N ASN A 260 17.19 -1.92 7.17
CA ASN A 260 18.10 -2.10 8.33
C ASN A 260 17.75 -3.29 9.27
N LYS A 261 17.25 -4.40 8.74
CA LYS A 261 17.05 -5.64 9.54
C LYS A 261 17.73 -6.89 8.99
N LEU A 262 18.75 -6.71 8.15
CA LEU A 262 19.63 -7.80 7.68
C LEU A 262 21.10 -7.38 7.84
N GLU A 263 21.51 -7.13 9.08
CA GLU A 263 22.89 -7.33 9.55
C GLU A 263 22.89 -8.33 10.71
#